data_AF-A0A946SHI9-F1
#
_entry.id   AF-A0A946SHI9-F1
#
_cell.length_a   1.000
_cell.length_b   1.000
_cell.length_c   1.000
_cell.angle_alpha   90.00
_cell.angle_beta   90.00
_cell.angle_gamma   90.00
#
_symmetry.space_group_name_H-M   'P 1'
#
loop_
_entity.id
_entity.type
_entity.pdbx_description
1 polymer ?
#
loop_
_entity_poly.entity_id
_entity_poly.type
_entity_poly.pdbx_seq_one_letter_code
_entity_poly.pdbx_strand_id
1 'polypeptide(L)'
;NIKGELPPVQLIGSWANQPSLIDAFVEKYNIAIDKINSLGYEQVHTVFTIHSIPAESLERGDFYDKEYDSTVKAIVDRIKPYRWYQAYQSQGMIPVPWLGPTVESVLDRIAKIGSKPVLIVPVGFVSDHVEILYDIDIEFSEYAKSKNLNLFRTESLNHSPLFIEALASVVWEHLV
;
A
#
# COMPACT_ATOMS: atom_id res chain seq x y z
N ASN A 1 -32.05 9.32 -36.08
CA ASN A 1 -32.66 8.94 -34.78
C ASN A 1 -31.80 7.91 -34.07
N ILE A 2 -30.69 8.33 -33.46
CA ILE A 2 -30.05 7.51 -32.41
C ILE A 2 -30.90 7.75 -31.17
N LYS A 3 -32.01 7.03 -31.04
CA LYS A 3 -32.55 6.73 -29.70
C LYS A 3 -31.67 5.59 -29.18
N GLY A 4 -30.42 5.91 -28.85
CA GLY A 4 -29.41 4.92 -28.50
C GLY A 4 -29.50 4.65 -27.00
N GLU A 5 -30.00 3.48 -26.64
CA GLU A 5 -29.80 2.96 -25.28
C GLU A 5 -28.30 2.91 -25.00
N LEU A 6 -27.89 3.37 -23.82
CA LEU A 6 -26.50 3.26 -23.37
C LEU A 6 -26.13 1.77 -23.28
N PRO A 7 -24.88 1.39 -23.59
CA PRO A 7 -24.44 0.01 -23.40
C PRO A 7 -24.59 -0.39 -21.91
N PRO A 8 -24.87 -1.66 -21.61
CA PRO A 8 -24.95 -2.15 -20.24
C PRO A 8 -23.59 -1.94 -19.54
N VAL A 9 -23.63 -1.38 -18.33
CA VAL A 9 -22.45 -1.13 -17.49
C VAL A 9 -22.46 -2.16 -16.36
N GLN A 10 -21.34 -2.83 -16.17
CA GLN A 10 -21.10 -3.69 -15.01
C GLN A 10 -19.94 -3.12 -14.18
N LEU A 11 -20.07 -3.20 -12.86
CA LEU A 11 -19.08 -2.66 -11.93
C LEU A 11 -18.38 -3.80 -11.21
N ILE A 12 -17.05 -3.74 -11.21
CA ILE A 12 -16.22 -4.63 -10.41
C ILE A 12 -16.06 -3.98 -9.04
N GLY A 13 -16.60 -4.63 -8.00
CA GLY A 13 -16.64 -4.08 -6.65
C GLY A 13 -15.27 -4.04 -5.96
N SER A 14 -14.58 -5.19 -5.91
CA SER A 14 -13.26 -5.31 -5.28
C SER A 14 -12.41 -6.36 -5.98
N TRP A 15 -11.09 -6.18 -5.87
CA TRP A 15 -10.04 -7.04 -6.40
C TRP A 15 -8.82 -7.06 -5.46
N ALA A 16 -9.04 -6.74 -4.18
CA ALA A 16 -8.00 -6.54 -3.16
C ALA A 16 -7.08 -7.76 -2.96
N ASN A 17 -7.60 -8.96 -3.18
CA ASN A 17 -6.86 -10.22 -3.04
C ASN A 17 -6.67 -10.97 -4.37
N GLN A 18 -6.79 -10.28 -5.51
CA GLN A 18 -6.60 -10.93 -6.80
C GLN A 18 -5.15 -11.48 -6.88
N PRO A 19 -4.93 -12.77 -7.24
CA PRO A 19 -3.62 -13.40 -7.13
C PRO A 19 -2.47 -12.68 -7.85
N SER A 20 -2.70 -12.22 -9.09
CA SER A 20 -1.70 -11.51 -9.89
C SER A 20 -1.38 -10.11 -9.34
N LEU A 21 -2.33 -9.44 -8.67
CA LEU A 21 -2.07 -8.21 -7.92
C LEU A 21 -1.12 -8.49 -6.76
N ILE A 22 -1.38 -9.56 -6.01
CA ILE A 22 -0.51 -9.97 -4.90
C ILE A 22 0.88 -10.34 -5.45
N ASP A 23 0.96 -11.04 -6.59
CA ASP A 23 2.23 -11.33 -7.27
C ASP A 23 2.99 -10.03 -7.62
N ALA A 24 2.31 -9.01 -8.13
CA ALA A 24 2.92 -7.73 -8.47
C ALA A 24 3.51 -7.02 -7.24
N PHE A 25 2.79 -6.99 -6.11
CA PHE A 25 3.32 -6.42 -4.87
C PHE A 25 4.50 -7.23 -4.30
N VAL A 26 4.41 -8.56 -4.35
CA VAL A 26 5.48 -9.46 -3.90
C VAL A 26 6.75 -9.27 -4.74
N GLU A 27 6.61 -9.11 -6.06
CA GLU A 27 7.73 -8.79 -6.95
C GLU A 27 8.42 -7.49 -6.53
N LYS A 28 7.65 -6.40 -6.37
CA LYS A 28 8.19 -5.09 -5.95
C LYS A 28 8.83 -5.15 -4.57
N TYR A 29 8.25 -5.91 -3.65
CA TYR A 29 8.81 -6.14 -2.32
C TYR A 29 10.18 -6.83 -2.38
N ASN A 30 10.29 -7.93 -3.11
CA ASN A 30 11.53 -8.71 -3.21
C ASN A 30 12.67 -7.89 -3.82
N ILE A 31 12.38 -7.14 -4.89
CA ILE A 31 13.35 -6.22 -5.51
C ILE A 31 13.86 -5.19 -4.48
N ALA A 32 12.96 -4.59 -3.70
CA ALA A 32 13.32 -3.60 -2.69
C ALA A 32 14.14 -4.22 -1.54
N ILE A 33 13.75 -5.40 -1.05
CA ILE A 33 14.46 -6.10 0.01
C ILE A 33 15.85 -6.55 -0.44
N ASP A 34 16.01 -7.09 -1.65
CA ASP A 34 17.32 -7.47 -2.17
C ASP A 34 18.26 -6.28 -2.23
N LYS A 35 17.76 -5.12 -2.68
CA LYS A 35 18.50 -3.86 -2.66
C LYS A 35 18.88 -3.44 -1.24
N ILE A 36 17.96 -3.50 -0.28
CA ILE A 36 18.22 -3.13 1.11
C ILE A 36 19.23 -4.09 1.76
N ASN A 37 19.11 -5.39 1.53
CA ASN A 37 20.04 -6.41 2.00
C ASN A 37 21.45 -6.17 1.43
N SER A 38 21.56 -5.76 0.16
CA SER A 38 22.86 -5.42 -0.45
C SER A 38 23.55 -4.21 0.21
N LEU A 39 22.82 -3.37 0.94
CA LEU A 39 23.35 -2.27 1.76
C LEU A 39 23.77 -2.73 3.18
N GLY A 40 23.64 -4.02 3.49
CA GLY A 40 24.03 -4.63 4.78
C GLY A 40 22.91 -4.67 5.83
N TYR A 41 21.66 -4.44 5.43
CA TYR A 41 20.51 -4.45 6.34
C TYR A 41 19.75 -5.78 6.28
N GLU A 42 19.83 -6.61 7.31
CA GLU A 42 19.17 -7.94 7.32
C GLU A 42 17.81 -7.99 8.05
N GLN A 43 17.55 -7.03 8.96
CA GLN A 43 16.34 -6.99 9.79
C GLN A 43 15.52 -5.73 9.49
N VAL A 44 14.81 -5.76 8.36
CA VAL A 44 14.00 -4.65 7.87
C VAL A 44 12.60 -4.67 8.49
N HIS A 45 12.15 -3.52 8.98
CA HIS A 45 10.77 -3.32 9.41
C HIS A 45 9.93 -2.91 8.20
N THR A 46 8.92 -3.70 7.85
CA THR A 46 8.02 -3.40 6.73
C THR A 46 6.78 -2.64 7.19
N VAL A 47 6.43 -1.55 6.52
CA VAL A 47 5.21 -0.78 6.81
C VAL A 47 4.36 -0.77 5.56
N PHE A 48 3.25 -1.51 5.57
CA PHE A 48 2.25 -1.42 4.53
C PHE A 48 1.46 -0.13 4.73
N THR A 49 1.13 0.55 3.63
CA THR A 49 0.36 1.80 3.68
C THR A 49 -0.79 1.83 2.68
N ILE A 50 -1.82 2.57 3.06
CA ILE A 50 -2.99 2.93 2.25
C ILE A 50 -3.37 4.38 2.58
N HIS A 51 -4.05 5.07 1.67
CA HIS A 51 -4.60 6.40 1.97
C HIS A 51 -5.55 6.33 3.17
N SER A 52 -5.50 7.31 4.07
CA SER A 52 -6.46 7.38 5.15
C SER A 52 -7.80 7.90 4.66
N ILE A 53 -8.91 7.36 5.14
CA ILE A 53 -10.24 7.95 4.93
C ILE A 53 -10.83 8.44 6.26
N PRO A 54 -11.86 9.30 6.26
CA PRO A 54 -12.58 9.63 7.48
C PRO A 54 -13.13 8.37 8.14
N ALA A 55 -12.94 8.23 9.45
CA ALA A 55 -13.28 7.02 10.19
C ALA A 55 -14.78 6.68 10.12
N GLU A 56 -15.64 7.69 10.00
CA GLU A 56 -17.10 7.54 9.81
C GLU A 56 -17.45 6.69 8.58
N SER A 57 -16.57 6.61 7.57
CA SER A 57 -16.80 5.77 6.38
C SER A 57 -17.00 4.29 6.77
N LEU A 58 -16.26 3.80 7.76
CA LEU A 58 -16.41 2.43 8.26
C LEU A 58 -17.74 2.23 8.98
N GLU A 59 -18.22 3.24 9.71
CA GLU A 59 -19.53 3.20 10.39
C GLU A 59 -20.69 3.10 9.39
N ARG A 60 -20.49 3.64 8.19
CA ARG A 60 -21.44 3.56 7.07
C ARG A 60 -21.35 2.26 6.27
N GLY A 61 -20.51 1.32 6.71
CA GLY A 61 -20.41 -0.03 6.15
C GLY A 61 -19.35 -0.20 5.07
N ASP A 62 -18.40 0.73 4.94
CA ASP A 62 -17.30 0.61 3.99
C ASP A 62 -16.37 -0.58 4.35
N PHE A 63 -15.98 -1.35 3.35
CA PHE A 63 -15.10 -2.51 3.48
C PHE A 63 -13.62 -2.16 3.36
N TYR A 64 -13.27 -0.89 3.13
CA TYR A 64 -11.91 -0.38 2.90
C TYR A 64 -10.85 -1.03 3.78
N ASP A 65 -11.09 -1.05 5.08
CA ASP A 65 -10.12 -1.56 6.04
C ASP A 65 -9.98 -3.08 6.01
N LYS A 66 -11.10 -3.79 5.75
CA LYS A 66 -11.09 -5.25 5.59
C LYS A 66 -10.39 -5.66 4.30
N GLU A 67 -10.55 -4.89 3.23
CA GLU A 67 -9.87 -5.10 1.96
C GLU A 67 -8.38 -4.85 2.08
N TYR A 68 -7.99 -3.76 2.75
CA TYR A 68 -6.60 -3.49 3.08
C TYR A 68 -5.96 -4.66 3.87
N ASP A 69 -6.64 -5.12 4.92
CA ASP A 69 -6.24 -6.28 5.70
C ASP A 69 -6.09 -7.55 4.84
N SER A 70 -6.99 -7.75 3.87
CA SER A 70 -6.98 -8.89 2.95
C SER A 70 -5.74 -8.86 2.05
N THR A 71 -5.45 -7.71 1.43
CA THR A 71 -4.25 -7.51 0.60
C THR A 71 -2.97 -7.74 1.42
N VAL A 72 -2.86 -7.12 2.59
CA VAL A 72 -1.67 -7.23 3.43
C VAL A 72 -1.43 -8.66 3.90
N LYS A 73 -2.47 -9.38 4.35
CA LYS A 73 -2.35 -10.79 4.76
C LYS A 73 -1.86 -11.66 3.60
N ALA A 74 -2.45 -11.50 2.41
CA ALA A 74 -2.06 -12.27 1.22
C ALA A 74 -0.59 -12.03 0.82
N ILE A 75 -0.09 -10.79 0.96
CA ILE A 75 1.33 -10.47 0.71
C ILE A 75 2.22 -11.08 1.81
N VAL A 76 1.88 -10.86 3.08
CA VAL A 76 2.65 -11.32 4.24
C VAL A 76 2.82 -12.84 4.26
N ASP A 77 1.77 -13.59 3.91
CA ASP A 77 1.82 -15.06 3.85
C ASP A 77 2.86 -15.58 2.85
N ARG A 78 3.15 -14.81 1.80
CA ARG A 78 4.11 -15.15 0.75
C ARG A 78 5.54 -14.71 1.10
N ILE A 79 5.72 -13.49 1.59
CA ILE A 79 7.06 -12.90 1.82
C ILE A 79 7.61 -13.16 3.22
N LYS A 80 6.73 -13.41 4.21
CA LYS A 80 7.09 -13.68 5.62
C LYS A 80 8.12 -12.69 6.18
N PRO A 81 7.79 -11.39 6.24
CA PRO A 81 8.76 -10.36 6.59
C PRO A 81 9.14 -10.43 8.08
N TYR A 82 10.34 -9.98 8.45
CA TYR A 82 10.86 -10.05 9.83
C TYR A 82 9.92 -9.43 10.86
N ARG A 83 9.54 -8.16 10.63
CA ARG A 83 8.53 -7.43 11.42
C ARG A 83 7.76 -6.53 10.47
N TRP A 84 6.44 -6.46 10.64
CA TRP A 84 5.60 -5.64 9.79
C TRP A 84 4.50 -4.89 10.56
N TYR A 85 4.01 -3.83 9.93
CA TYR A 85 2.99 -2.92 10.46
C TYR A 85 2.06 -2.49 9.32
N GLN A 86 0.83 -2.11 9.68
CA GLN A 86 -0.06 -1.35 8.82
C GLN A 86 -0.11 0.09 9.33
N ALA A 87 -0.11 1.03 8.40
CA ALA A 87 -0.33 2.45 8.66
C ALA A 87 -1.24 3.06 7.58
N TYR A 88 -1.79 4.22 7.88
CA TYR A 88 -2.52 5.05 6.93
C TYR A 88 -1.73 6.33 6.69
N GLN A 89 -1.69 6.77 5.45
CA GLN A 89 -0.99 7.98 5.03
C GLN A 89 -1.99 9.04 4.57
N SER A 90 -1.52 10.28 4.44
CA SER A 90 -2.23 11.33 3.70
C SER A 90 -3.61 11.69 4.30
N GLN A 91 -3.71 11.78 5.64
CA GLN A 91 -4.92 12.29 6.29
C GLN A 91 -5.24 13.72 5.79
N GLY A 92 -6.47 13.96 5.38
CA GLY A 92 -6.88 15.26 4.87
C GLY A 92 -7.03 16.33 5.96
N MET A 93 -7.18 17.58 5.53
CA MET A 93 -7.22 18.75 6.44
C MET A 93 -8.56 18.96 7.17
N ILE A 94 -9.57 18.13 6.90
CA ILE A 94 -10.89 18.26 7.53
C ILE A 94 -10.78 17.81 9.00
N PRO A 95 -11.32 18.57 9.96
CA PRO A 95 -11.21 18.30 11.39
C PRO A 95 -12.18 17.20 11.85
N VAL A 96 -12.07 16.02 11.23
CA VAL A 96 -12.78 14.80 11.59
C VAL A 96 -11.77 13.71 11.96
N PRO A 97 -12.17 12.68 12.72
CA PRO A 97 -11.31 11.52 12.92
C PRO A 97 -11.03 10.82 11.58
N TRP A 98 -9.76 10.55 11.33
CA TRP A 98 -9.28 9.78 10.19
C TRP A 98 -8.80 8.40 10.66
N LEU A 99 -8.81 7.41 9.77
CA LEU A 99 -8.24 6.11 10.07
C LEU A 99 -6.74 6.20 10.42
N GLY A 100 -6.32 5.33 11.33
CA GLY A 100 -4.96 5.30 11.86
C GLY A 100 -4.59 3.89 12.31
N PRO A 101 -3.31 3.65 12.61
CA PRO A 101 -2.29 4.63 12.96
C PRO A 101 -1.68 5.37 11.76
N THR A 102 -1.19 6.59 11.97
CA THR A 102 -0.44 7.32 10.92
C THR A 102 0.93 6.68 10.69
N VAL A 103 1.51 6.93 9.51
CA VAL A 103 2.88 6.48 9.19
C VAL A 103 3.88 6.99 10.22
N GLU A 104 3.82 8.26 10.60
CA GLU A 104 4.70 8.89 11.60
C GLU A 104 4.58 8.20 12.97
N SER A 105 3.35 7.87 13.39
CA SER A 105 3.12 7.15 14.65
C SER A 105 3.77 5.75 14.63
N VAL A 106 3.73 5.06 13.49
CA VAL A 106 4.40 3.77 13.32
C VAL A 106 5.92 3.94 13.29
N LEU A 107 6.44 4.96 12.61
CA LEU A 107 7.87 5.29 12.59
C LEU A 107 8.39 5.61 14.01
N ASP A 108 7.64 6.37 14.81
CA ASP A 108 7.96 6.64 16.21
C ASP A 108 8.04 5.36 17.05
N ARG A 109 7.15 4.40 16.81
CA ARG A 109 7.17 3.09 17.48
C ARG A 109 8.40 2.27 17.07
N ILE A 110 8.77 2.29 15.80
CA ILE A 110 9.96 1.59 15.30
C ILE A 110 11.24 2.24 15.88
N ALA A 111 11.33 3.57 15.90
CA ALA A 111 12.48 4.29 16.43
C ALA A 111 12.75 3.98 17.91
N LYS A 112 11.71 3.73 18.72
CA LYS A 112 11.85 3.30 20.12
C LYS A 112 12.52 1.94 20.29
N ILE A 113 12.52 1.09 19.26
CA ILE A 113 13.19 -0.22 19.24
C ILE A 113 14.67 -0.06 18.83
N GLY A 114 15.07 1.13 18.38
CA GLY A 114 16.42 1.49 17.95
C GLY A 114 16.45 2.00 16.51
N SER A 115 17.63 2.42 16.05
CA SER A 115 17.84 2.75 14.64
C SER A 115 17.70 1.47 13.80
N LYS A 116 16.73 1.48 12.87
CA LYS A 116 16.37 0.33 12.04
C LYS A 116 16.08 0.77 10.60
N PRO A 117 16.36 -0.10 9.62
CA PRO A 117 15.89 0.10 8.25
C PRO A 117 14.38 -0.16 8.19
N VAL A 118 13.67 0.74 7.51
CA VAL A 118 12.21 0.69 7.32
C VAL A 118 11.92 0.64 5.82
N LEU A 119 11.08 -0.29 5.38
CA LEU A 119 10.58 -0.37 4.01
C LEU A 119 9.08 -0.07 4.00
N ILE A 120 8.68 1.03 3.37
CA ILE A 120 7.28 1.35 3.08
C ILE A 120 6.82 0.59 1.83
N VAL A 121 5.65 -0.03 1.90
CA VAL A 121 5.00 -0.74 0.79
C VAL A 121 3.58 -0.15 0.59
N PRO A 122 3.40 0.79 -0.34
CA PRO A 122 2.13 1.49 -0.54
C PRO A 122 1.14 0.64 -1.33
N VAL A 123 0.50 -0.32 -0.66
CA VAL A 123 -0.44 -1.28 -1.29
C VAL A 123 -1.78 -0.66 -1.68
N GLY A 124 -2.10 0.52 -1.14
CA GLY A 124 -3.29 1.28 -1.51
C GLY A 124 -3.21 2.00 -2.86
N PHE A 125 -2.04 2.00 -3.50
CA PHE A 125 -1.78 2.79 -4.71
C PHE A 125 -1.13 1.93 -5.80
N VAL A 126 -1.50 2.19 -7.04
CA VAL A 126 -1.00 1.42 -8.19
C VAL A 126 0.08 2.14 -8.98
N SER A 127 0.18 3.46 -8.88
CA SER A 127 1.11 4.27 -9.66
C SER A 127 1.74 5.35 -8.81
N ASP A 128 2.87 5.88 -9.25
CA ASP A 128 3.44 7.06 -8.61
C ASP A 128 2.52 8.28 -8.83
N HIS A 129 2.25 9.00 -7.75
CA HIS A 129 1.57 10.31 -7.73
C HIS A 129 2.07 11.10 -6.52
N VAL A 130 1.44 12.25 -6.21
CA VAL A 130 1.89 13.15 -5.16
C VAL A 130 2.07 12.45 -3.80
N GLU A 131 1.13 11.61 -3.39
CA GLU A 131 1.18 10.91 -2.10
C GLU A 131 2.20 9.76 -2.05
N ILE A 132 2.87 9.48 -3.16
CA ILE A 132 4.03 8.58 -3.20
C ILE A 132 5.31 9.42 -3.26
N LEU A 133 5.42 10.27 -4.29
CA LEU A 133 6.65 11.02 -4.60
C LEU A 133 6.90 12.21 -3.64
N TYR A 134 5.88 12.69 -2.95
CA TYR A 134 5.99 13.75 -1.96
C TYR A 134 5.87 13.16 -0.55
N ASP A 135 4.73 12.56 -0.20
CA ASP A 135 4.50 12.11 1.17
C ASP A 135 5.54 11.06 1.61
N ILE A 136 5.85 10.06 0.77
CA ILE A 136 6.83 9.01 1.15
C ILE A 136 8.26 9.48 0.90
N ASP A 137 8.57 9.90 -0.32
CA ASP A 137 9.94 10.17 -0.75
C ASP A 137 10.52 11.46 -0.14
N ILE A 138 9.68 12.38 0.33
CA ILE A 138 10.08 13.64 0.97
C ILE A 138 9.66 13.65 2.43
N GLU A 139 8.37 13.79 2.73
CA GLU A 139 7.90 14.07 4.11
C GLU A 139 8.23 12.94 5.08
N PHE A 140 7.85 11.69 4.78
CA PHE A 140 8.12 10.55 5.65
C PHE A 140 9.61 10.19 5.68
N SER A 141 10.32 10.40 4.57
CA SER A 141 11.77 10.22 4.51
C SER A 141 12.51 11.22 5.42
N GLU A 142 12.12 12.49 5.41
CA GLU A 142 12.65 13.52 6.31
C GLU A 142 12.26 13.25 7.77
N TYR A 143 11.01 12.85 8.01
CA TYR A 143 10.53 12.48 9.33
C TYR A 143 11.32 11.29 9.89
N ALA A 144 11.47 10.20 9.12
CA ALA A 144 12.24 9.03 9.50
C ALA A 144 13.70 9.38 9.80
N LYS A 145 14.32 10.24 8.97
CA LYS A 145 15.68 10.74 9.21
C LYS A 145 15.79 11.49 10.53
N SER A 146 14.80 12.31 10.90
CA SER A 146 14.76 13.00 12.21
C SER A 146 14.71 12.03 13.40
N LYS A 147 14.27 10.78 13.17
CA LYS A 147 14.20 9.69 14.16
C LYS A 147 15.36 8.69 14.05
N ASN A 148 16.40 9.01 13.27
CA ASN A 148 17.53 8.11 12.97
C ASN A 148 17.10 6.77 12.35
N LEU A 149 16.07 6.77 11.50
CA LEU A 149 15.63 5.62 10.72
C LEU A 149 16.10 5.77 9.26
N ASN A 150 16.46 4.65 8.63
CA ASN A 150 16.74 4.61 7.20
C ASN A 150 15.48 4.13 6.47
N LEU A 151 14.76 5.05 5.83
CA LEU A 151 13.52 4.75 5.14
C LEU A 151 13.76 4.47 3.67
N PHE A 152 13.12 3.41 3.18
CA PHE A 152 13.06 2.97 1.80
C PHE A 152 11.59 2.79 1.42
N ARG A 153 11.30 2.74 0.12
CA ARG A 153 10.01 2.28 -0.38
C ARG A 153 10.16 1.30 -1.53
N THR A 154 9.13 0.51 -1.79
CA THR A 154 9.00 -0.20 -3.06
C THR A 154 8.72 0.78 -4.19
N GLU A 155 9.09 0.42 -5.42
CA GLU A 155 8.51 1.08 -6.59
C GLU A 155 7.00 0.85 -6.62
N SER A 156 6.25 1.81 -7.16
CA SER A 156 4.84 1.63 -7.48
C SER A 156 4.66 0.59 -8.59
N LEU A 157 3.46 0.01 -8.71
CA LEU A 157 3.21 -1.01 -9.74
C LEU A 157 3.38 -0.44 -11.15
N ASN A 158 2.92 0.79 -11.39
CA ASN A 158 3.06 1.54 -12.64
C ASN A 158 2.69 0.66 -13.85
N HIS A 159 3.67 0.34 -14.71
CA HIS A 159 3.51 -0.50 -15.89
C HIS A 159 3.99 -1.95 -15.66
N SER A 160 3.97 -2.45 -14.42
CA SER A 160 4.33 -3.83 -14.09
C SER A 160 3.51 -4.81 -14.95
N PRO A 161 4.17 -5.76 -15.64
CA PRO A 161 3.47 -6.79 -16.39
C PRO A 161 2.49 -7.60 -15.51
N LEU A 162 2.85 -7.88 -14.25
CA LEU A 162 1.99 -8.59 -13.31
C LEU A 162 0.76 -7.78 -12.92
N PHE A 163 0.89 -6.45 -12.81
CA PHE A 163 -0.26 -5.58 -12.56
C PHE A 163 -1.20 -5.52 -13.77
N ILE A 164 -0.65 -5.45 -15.00
CA ILE A 164 -1.46 -5.51 -16.22
C ILE A 164 -2.22 -6.85 -16.30
N GLU A 165 -1.55 -7.96 -15.97
CA GLU A 165 -2.17 -9.29 -15.87
C GLU A 165 -3.27 -9.33 -14.81
N ALA A 166 -3.08 -8.67 -13.67
CA ALA A 166 -4.11 -8.55 -12.64
C ALA A 166 -5.37 -7.86 -13.17
N LEU A 167 -5.22 -6.72 -13.84
CA LEU A 167 -6.35 -6.02 -14.45
C LEU A 167 -7.07 -6.88 -15.50
N ALA A 168 -6.32 -7.59 -16.35
CA ALA A 168 -6.89 -8.50 -17.33
C ALA A 168 -7.66 -9.65 -16.67
N SER A 169 -7.09 -10.26 -15.63
CA SER A 169 -7.70 -11.36 -14.87
C SER A 169 -9.00 -10.91 -14.20
N VAL A 170 -8.99 -9.76 -13.51
CA VAL A 170 -10.17 -9.19 -12.85
C VAL A 170 -11.32 -8.98 -13.83
N VAL A 171 -11.03 -8.44 -15.02
CA VAL A 171 -12.04 -8.23 -16.06
C VAL A 171 -12.52 -9.57 -16.64
N TRP A 172 -11.60 -10.49 -16.92
CA TRP A 172 -11.93 -11.79 -17.47
C TRP A 172 -12.85 -12.59 -16.53
N GLU A 173 -12.48 -12.70 -15.26
CA GLU A 173 -13.25 -13.36 -14.20
C GLU A 173 -14.64 -12.77 -14.01
N HIS A 174 -14.80 -11.46 -14.26
CA HIS A 174 -16.10 -10.80 -14.17
C HIS A 174 -17.03 -11.07 -15.37
N LEU A 175 -16.45 -11.41 -16.53
CA LEU A 175 -17.19 -11.66 -17.77
C LEU A 175 -17.68 -13.12 -17.91
N VAL A 176 -17.04 -14.06 -17.21
CA VAL A 176 -17.32 -15.51 -17.29
C VAL A 176 -18.12 -16.02 -16.11
#